data_AF-A0A183LQA5-F1
#
_entry.id   AF-A0A183LQA5-F1
#
_cell.length_a   1.000
_cell.length_b   1.000
_cell.length_c   1.000
_cell.angle_alpha   90.00
_cell.angle_beta   90.00
_cell.angle_gamma   90.00
#
_symmetry.space_group_name_H-M   'P 1'
#
loop_
_entity.id
_entity.type
_entity.pdbx_description
1 polymer ?
#
loop_
_entity_poly.entity_id
_entity_poly.type
_entity_poly.pdbx_seq_one_letter_code
_entity_poly.pdbx_strand_id
1 'polypeptide(L)' 'MAIRQIKNEKAAGPDYIPAEALKSDIEITTNMLHLLFKKIWEEEQVPMDWKEGHLIKIPTRGEASHYCQYQGKSLTECC' A
#
# COMPACT_ATOMS: atom_id res chain seq x y z
N MET A 1 4.92 10.85 -14.04
CA MET A 1 5.46 10.44 -12.73
C MET A 1 4.47 9.53 -12.05
N ALA A 2 4.94 8.37 -11.57
CA ALA A 2 4.08 7.37 -10.93
C ALA A 2 3.39 7.90 -9.65
N ILE A 3 4.06 8.78 -8.88
CA ILE A 3 3.53 9.40 -7.65
C ILE A 3 2.19 10.12 -7.90
N ARG A 4 2.03 10.79 -9.06
CA ARG A 4 0.77 11.47 -9.41
C ARG A 4 -0.40 10.50 -9.62
N GLN A 5 -0.12 9.25 -9.99
CA GLN A 5 -1.12 8.23 -10.27
C GLN A 5 -1.54 7.42 -9.02
N ILE A 6 -0.88 7.62 -7.88
CA ILE A 6 -1.27 7.00 -6.60
C ILE A 6 -2.73 7.40 -6.29
N LYS A 7 -3.56 6.52 -5.75
CA LYS A 7 -4.94 6.86 -5.37
C LYS A 7 -4.95 7.50 -3.97
N ASN A 8 -5.70 8.58 -3.83
CA ASN A 8 -5.99 9.20 -2.52
C ASN A 8 -6.98 8.35 -1.72
N GLU A 9 -7.18 8.69 -0.45
CA GLU A 9 -8.19 8.12 0.45
C GLU A 9 -8.02 6.61 0.68
N LYS A 10 -6.82 6.09 0.40
CA LYS A 10 -6.43 4.75 0.81
C LYS A 10 -5.93 4.80 2.24
N ALA A 11 -6.22 3.74 3.00
CA ALA A 11 -5.60 3.55 4.30
C ALA A 11 -4.08 3.62 4.18
N ALA A 12 -3.44 4.35 5.10
CA ALA A 12 -2.00 4.39 5.19
C ALA A 12 -1.45 2.97 5.40
N GLY A 13 -0.24 2.72 4.91
CA GLY A 13 0.45 1.47 5.18
C GLY A 13 0.80 1.30 6.66
N PRO A 14 1.47 0.19 7.03
CA PRO A 14 2.02 0.02 8.38
C PRO A 14 3.03 1.10 8.79
N ASP A 15 3.54 1.88 7.83
CA ASP A 15 4.38 3.05 8.04
C ASP A 15 3.60 4.30 8.47
N TYR A 16 2.26 4.25 8.47
CA TYR A 16 1.35 5.36 8.74
C TYR A 16 1.54 6.56 7.79
N ILE A 17 2.15 6.34 6.62
CA ILE A 17 2.36 7.40 5.62
C ILE A 17 1.17 7.40 4.65
N PRO A 18 0.37 8.48 4.61
CA PRO A 18 -0.74 8.59 3.67
C PRO A 18 -0.24 8.89 2.24
N ALA A 19 -1.01 8.46 1.25
CA ALA A 19 -0.72 8.70 -0.17
C ALA A 19 -0.64 10.20 -0.51
N GLU A 20 -1.39 11.01 0.22
CA GLU A 20 -1.46 12.46 0.12
C GLU A 20 -0.14 13.11 0.51
N ALA A 21 0.59 12.57 1.50
CA ALA A 21 1.90 13.09 1.90
C ALA A 21 2.94 12.90 0.79
N LEU A 22 2.89 11.78 0.07
CA LEU A 22 3.77 11.55 -1.09
C LEU A 22 3.46 12.50 -2.26
N LYS A 23 2.23 13.03 -2.31
CA LYS A 23 1.78 13.95 -3.35
C LYS A 23 1.89 15.42 -2.98
N SER A 24 1.99 15.76 -1.70
CA SER A 24 2.07 17.17 -1.26
C SER A 24 3.37 17.81 -1.70
N ASP A 25 4.47 17.05 -1.72
CA ASP A 25 5.76 17.50 -2.22
C ASP A 25 6.38 16.48 -3.19
N ILE A 26 5.92 16.54 -4.44
CA ILE A 26 6.31 15.58 -5.49
C ILE A 26 7.80 15.71 -5.81
N GLU A 27 8.35 16.92 -5.80
CA GLU A 27 9.74 17.16 -6.17
C GLU A 27 10.68 16.59 -5.11
N ILE A 28 10.46 16.92 -3.84
CA ILE A 28 11.27 16.39 -2.73
C ILE A 28 11.12 14.87 -2.65
N THR A 29 9.88 14.34 -2.73
CA THR A 29 9.63 12.90 -2.69
C THR A 29 10.32 12.16 -3.85
N THR A 30 10.28 12.72 -5.05
CA THR A 30 10.95 12.12 -6.22
C THR A 30 12.47 12.13 -6.04
N ASN A 31 13.05 13.23 -5.56
CA ASN A 31 14.49 13.35 -5.34
C ASN A 31 14.98 12.37 -4.26
N MET A 32 14.25 12.24 -3.15
CA MET A 32 14.59 11.28 -2.09
C MET A 32 14.52 9.84 -2.58
N LEU A 33 13.44 9.46 -3.28
CA LEU A 33 13.29 8.12 -3.83
C LEU A 33 14.37 7.80 -4.87
N HIS A 34 14.71 8.76 -5.74
CA HIS A 34 15.76 8.58 -6.73
C HIS A 34 17.12 8.33 -6.08
N LEU A 35 17.48 9.11 -5.05
CA LEU A 35 18.72 8.92 -4.30
C LEU A 35 18.75 7.56 -3.60
N LEU A 36 17.64 7.17 -2.97
CA LEU A 36 17.53 5.87 -2.29
C LEU A 36 17.72 4.70 -3.27
N PHE A 37 17.02 4.70 -4.40
CA PHE A 37 17.15 3.65 -5.40
C PHE A 37 18.55 3.62 -6.03
N LYS A 38 19.17 4.78 -6.26
CA LYS A 38 20.55 4.85 -6.73
C LYS A 38 21.51 4.19 -5.74
N LYS A 39 21.37 4.48 -4.44
CA LYS A 39 22.19 3.86 -3.40
C LYS A 39 22.01 2.35 -3.34
N ILE A 40 20.77 1.86 -3.39
CA ILE A 40 20.47 0.41 -3.41
C ILE A 40 21.07 -0.24 -4.67
N TRP A 41 21.01 0.44 -5.81
CA TRP A 41 21.61 -0.05 -7.06
C TRP A 41 23.13 -0.13 -7.00
N GLU A 42 23.80 0.87 -6.42
CA GLU A 42 25.26 0.92 -6.32
C GLU A 42 25.82 -0.04 -5.25
N GLU A 43 25.14 -0.17 -4.11
CA GLU A 43 25.60 -1.02 -3.00
C GLU A 43 25.09 -2.47 -3.10
N GLU A 44 24.12 -2.75 -3.98
CA GLU A 44 23.39 -4.02 -4.08
C GLU A 44 22.78 -4.50 -2.75
N GLN A 45 22.64 -3.60 -1.77
CA GLN A 45 22.10 -3.89 -0.45
C GLN A 45 20.68 -3.36 -0.31
N VAL A 46 19.77 -4.27 -0.03
CA VAL A 46 18.36 -3.97 0.28
C VAL A 46 18.17 -3.91 1.79
N PRO A 47 17.47 -2.89 2.33
CA PRO A 47 17.14 -2.82 3.76
C PRO A 47 16.50 -4.12 4.25
N MET A 48 16.86 -4.56 5.46
CA MET A 48 16.33 -5.81 6.03
C MET A 48 14.80 -5.77 6.16
N ASP A 49 14.23 -4.62 6.51
CA ASP A 49 12.79 -4.41 6.63
C ASP A 49 12.03 -4.67 5.32
N TRP A 50 12.69 -4.55 4.15
CA TRP A 50 12.07 -4.85 2.86
C TRP A 50 12.09 -6.34 2.51
N LYS A 51 12.94 -7.13 3.19
CA LYS A 51 12.97 -8.58 3.08
C LYS A 51 11.87 -9.24 3.91
N GLU A 52 11.32 -8.50 4.88
CA GLU A 52 10.25 -8.95 5.76
C GLU A 52 8.89 -8.44 5.25
N GLY A 53 8.06 -9.35 4.74
CA GLY A 53 6.71 -9.01 4.29
C GLY A 53 5.74 -9.02 5.46
N HIS A 54 5.27 -7.85 5.89
CA HIS A 54 4.19 -7.76 6.87
C HIS A 54 2.83 -8.07 6.22
N LEU A 55 2.27 -9.25 6.51
CA LEU A 55 0.92 -9.62 6.12
C LEU A 55 -0.11 -8.95 7.05
N ILE A 56 -0.63 -7.81 6.62
CA ILE A 56 -1.80 -7.20 7.27
C ILE A 56 -3.06 -7.80 6.63
N LYS A 57 -3.79 -8.60 7.41
CA LYS A 57 -5.16 -8.99 7.06
C LYS A 57 -6.03 -7.75 7.19
N ILE A 58 -6.33 -7.10 6.07
CA ILE A 58 -7.35 -6.06 6.02
C ILE A 58 -8.69 -6.80 5.97
N PRO A 59 -9.54 -6.70 7.00
CA PRO A 59 -10.87 -7.26 6.91
C PRO A 59 -11.59 -6.55 5.77
N THR A 60 -11.93 -7.31 4.73
CA THR A 60 -12.76 -6.77 3.65
C THR A 60 -14.11 -6.34 4.23
N ARG A 61 -14.82 -5.38 3.61
CA ARG A 61 -16.08 -4.78 4.11
C ARG A 61 -17.22 -5.80 4.39
N GLY A 62 -17.01 -7.10 4.17
CA GLY A 62 -17.89 -8.22 4.54
C GLY A 62 -17.31 -9.19 5.60
N GLU A 63 -16.14 -8.95 6.17
CA GLU A 63 -15.52 -9.82 7.20
C GLU A 63 -16.02 -9.53 8.63
N ALA A 64 -17.09 -8.76 8.78
CA ALA A 64 -17.94 -8.86 9.96
C ALA A 64 -18.90 -10.05 9.91
N SER A 65 -19.06 -10.73 8.76
CA SER A 65 -20.04 -11.80 8.58
C SER A 65 -19.41 -13.09 8.07
N HIS A 66 -18.43 -13.64 8.80
CA HIS A 66 -18.10 -15.06 8.75
C HIS A 66 -19.23 -15.90 9.39
N TYR A 67 -20.42 -15.77 8.82
CA TYR A 67 -21.19 -16.92 8.35
C TYR A 67 -21.74 -16.52 6.99
N CYS A 68 -20.97 -16.77 5.92
CA CYS A 68 -21.46 -17.16 4.60
C CYS A 68 -20.24 -17.37 3.71
N GLN A 69 -19.84 -18.64 3.71
CA GLN A 69 -18.70 -19.18 3.00
C GLN A 69 -19.04 -19.32 1.51
N TYR A 70 -18.00 -19.19 0.69
CA TYR A 70 -17.93 -19.52 -0.75
C TYR A 70 -18.46 -18.49 -1.76
N GLN A 71 -17.46 -17.92 -2.43
CA GLN A 71 -17.48 -17.22 -3.70
C GLN A 71 -18.59 -17.62 -4.69
N GLY A 72 -19.27 -16.63 -5.25
CA GLY A 72 -20.11 -16.75 -6.44
C GLY A 72 -21.02 -15.53 -6.60
N LYS A 73 -20.78 -14.72 -7.64
CA LYS A 73 -21.55 -13.50 -7.93
C LYS A 73 -23.07 -13.80 -8.04
N SER A 74 -23.88 -13.24 -7.15
CA SER A 74 -25.23 -12.74 -7.50
C SER A 74 -25.75 -11.82 -6.39
N LEU A 75 -26.35 -10.70 -6.80
CA LEU A 75 -27.06 -9.75 -5.95
C LEU A 75 -28.41 -10.35 -5.57
N THR A 76 -28.52 -10.95 -4.40
CA THR A 76 -29.78 -11.04 -3.65
C THR A 76 -29.45 -11.27 -2.17
N GLU A 77 -29.82 -10.27 -1.38
CA GLU A 77 -30.08 -10.22 0.07
C GLU A 77 -29.42 -11.28 0.97
N CYS A 78 -28.53 -10.81 1.85
CA CYS A 78 -28.46 -11.33 3.21
C CYS A 78 -29.28 -10.36 4.09
N CYS A 79 -30.28 -10.87 4.81
CA CYS A 79 -31.00 -10.14 5.85
C CYS A 79 -30.06 -9.60 6.94
#